data_AF-A0A536I016-F1
#
_entry.id   AF-A0A536I016-F1
#
_cell.length_a   1.000
_cell.length_b   1.000
_cell.length_c   1.000
_cell.angle_alpha   90.00
_cell.angle_beta   90.00
_cell.angle_gamma   90.00
#
_symmetry.space_group_name_H-M   'P 1'
#
loop_
_entity.id
_entity.type
_entity.pdbx_description
1 polymer ?
#
loop_
_entity_poly.entity_id
_entity_poly.type
_entity_poly.pdbx_seq_one_letter_code
_entity_poly.pdbx_strand_id
1 'polypeptide(L)'
;YDAIWGTVLNRFCVQAALGVPLTVYGKGGQTRGFLDIRDTVACVRLALENPAGEGEYRVFNQFTEQFSVKTLAEKVRDARAAHGLTTNIVHLPNPRVEREEHYYNAKHQKLLDLGLQPHYLGDTLIESVIDIVERHASRVDPVELEQPNVDWRHGGSANWRRRPVVVSSKTPSPALPEKERRVAQTR
;
A
#
# COMPACT_ATOMS: atom_id res chain seq x y z
N TYR A 1 4.76 0.11 9.81
CA TYR A 1 4.91 -0.26 8.38
C TYR A 1 6.09 0.53 7.86
N ASP A 2 6.98 -0.07 7.07
CA ASP A 2 8.27 0.54 6.71
C ASP A 2 8.61 0.34 5.22
N ALA A 3 9.74 0.88 4.77
CA ALA A 3 10.24 0.74 3.41
C ALA A 3 11.04 -0.56 3.15
N ILE A 4 11.28 -1.39 4.17
CA ILE A 4 12.13 -2.58 4.10
C ILE A 4 11.27 -3.85 3.93
N TRP A 5 10.37 -4.11 4.88
CA TRP A 5 9.44 -5.23 4.92
C TRP A 5 8.09 -4.91 4.26
N GLY A 6 7.79 -3.62 4.14
CA GLY A 6 6.56 -3.17 3.52
C GLY A 6 6.49 -3.44 2.02
N THR A 7 5.45 -4.14 1.58
CA THR A 7 5.06 -4.28 0.17
C THR A 7 4.20 -3.11 -0.31
N VAL A 8 4.13 -2.91 -1.63
CA VAL A 8 3.64 -1.68 -2.29
C VAL A 8 2.18 -1.32 -1.99
N LEU A 9 1.22 -2.23 -2.20
CA LEU A 9 -0.21 -1.91 -2.02
C LEU A 9 -0.52 -1.59 -0.55
N ASN A 10 -0.05 -2.45 0.34
CA ASN A 10 -0.19 -2.25 1.78
C ASN A 10 0.47 -0.93 2.25
N ARG A 11 1.65 -0.57 1.71
CA ARG A 11 2.29 0.72 1.98
C ARG A 11 1.42 1.88 1.51
N PHE A 12 0.84 1.77 0.32
CA PHE A 12 -0.07 2.79 -0.19
C PHE A 12 -1.30 2.94 0.69
N CYS A 13 -1.95 1.86 1.12
CA CYS A 13 -3.07 1.97 2.04
C CYS A 13 -2.69 2.67 3.36
N VAL A 14 -1.49 2.40 3.89
CA VAL A 14 -0.99 3.09 5.09
C VAL A 14 -0.72 4.58 4.83
N GLN A 15 -0.08 4.91 3.71
CA GLN A 15 0.18 6.30 3.33
C GLN A 15 -1.14 7.07 3.14
N ALA A 16 -2.10 6.43 2.48
CA ALA A 16 -3.43 6.97 2.26
C ALA A 16 -4.16 7.21 3.59
N ALA A 17 -4.22 6.22 4.48
CA ALA A 17 -4.84 6.35 5.82
C ALA A 17 -4.24 7.50 6.64
N LEU A 18 -2.93 7.75 6.52
CA LEU A 18 -2.25 8.85 7.21
C LEU A 18 -2.35 10.20 6.48
N GLY A 19 -2.97 10.24 5.29
CA GLY A 19 -3.07 11.44 4.48
C GLY A 19 -1.73 11.94 3.92
N VAL A 20 -0.71 11.07 3.85
CA VAL A 20 0.59 11.39 3.24
C VAL A 20 0.62 10.92 1.77
N PRO A 21 1.47 11.50 0.92
CA PRO A 21 1.52 11.10 -0.49
C PRO A 21 1.90 9.63 -0.70
N LEU A 22 1.33 9.00 -1.73
CA LEU A 22 1.70 7.65 -2.16
C LEU A 22 3.05 7.70 -2.87
N THR A 23 4.04 6.94 -2.39
CA THR A 23 5.41 7.00 -2.92
C THR A 23 5.68 5.94 -3.98
N VAL A 24 5.64 6.36 -5.24
CA VAL A 24 5.97 5.56 -6.43
C VAL A 24 7.47 5.66 -6.69
N TYR A 25 8.15 4.53 -6.90
CA TYR A 25 9.59 4.53 -7.20
C TYR A 25 9.83 4.58 -8.70
N GLY A 26 10.65 5.54 -9.14
CA GLY A 26 10.94 5.75 -10.55
C GLY A 26 9.67 6.10 -11.33
N LYS A 27 9.52 5.55 -12.54
CA LYS A 27 8.33 5.78 -13.39
C LYS A 27 7.05 5.08 -12.92
N GLY A 28 7.14 4.05 -12.07
CA GLY A 28 5.98 3.30 -11.57
C GLY A 28 5.42 2.21 -12.50
N GLY A 29 6.07 1.91 -13.63
CA GLY A 29 5.63 0.88 -14.57
C GLY A 29 6.10 -0.54 -14.23
N GLN A 30 6.76 -0.73 -13.08
CA GLN A 30 7.12 -2.06 -12.58
C GLN A 30 5.84 -2.88 -12.39
N THR A 31 5.68 -3.97 -13.16
CA THR A 31 4.47 -4.80 -13.13
C THR A 31 4.76 -6.13 -12.44
N ARG A 32 3.91 -6.53 -11.50
CA ARG A 32 4.03 -7.79 -10.74
C ARG A 32 2.68 -8.46 -10.54
N GLY A 33 2.71 -9.75 -10.22
CA GLY A 33 1.55 -10.49 -9.74
C GLY A 33 1.22 -10.14 -8.29
N PHE A 34 -0.06 -9.99 -7.99
CA PHE A 34 -0.61 -9.74 -6.65
C PHE A 34 -1.69 -10.77 -6.33
N LEU A 35 -1.91 -11.00 -5.04
CA LEU A 35 -3.00 -11.80 -4.52
C LEU A 35 -3.41 -11.30 -3.14
N ASP A 36 -4.66 -11.58 -2.76
CA ASP A 36 -5.14 -11.39 -1.41
C ASP A 36 -4.49 -12.42 -0.46
N ILE A 37 -4.32 -12.05 0.82
CA ILE A 37 -3.80 -12.97 1.83
C ILE A 37 -4.73 -14.19 2.04
N ARG A 38 -6.04 -14.03 1.82
CA ARG A 38 -7.03 -15.11 1.81
C ARG A 38 -6.69 -16.15 0.74
N ASP A 39 -6.29 -15.70 -0.45
CA ASP A 39 -5.90 -16.57 -1.55
C ASP A 39 -4.55 -17.24 -1.29
N THR A 40 -3.66 -16.60 -0.52
CA THR A 40 -2.40 -17.24 -0.10
C THR A 40 -2.67 -18.53 0.68
N VAL A 41 -3.56 -18.48 1.67
CA VAL A 41 -3.92 -19.64 2.48
C VAL A 41 -4.67 -20.68 1.64
N ALA A 42 -5.59 -20.24 0.76
CA ALA A 42 -6.32 -21.12 -0.12
C ALA A 42 -5.39 -21.88 -1.09
N CYS A 43 -4.39 -21.21 -1.69
CA CYS A 43 -3.43 -21.83 -2.59
C CYS A 43 -2.57 -22.89 -1.88
N VAL A 44 -2.11 -22.61 -0.66
CA VAL A 44 -1.36 -23.58 0.15
C VAL A 44 -2.21 -24.81 0.46
N ARG A 45 -3.47 -24.60 0.88
CA ARG A 45 -4.42 -25.69 1.12
C ARG A 45 -4.62 -26.54 -0.13
N LEU A 46 -4.87 -25.92 -1.28
CA LEU A 46 -5.05 -26.62 -2.56
C LEU A 46 -3.83 -27.45 -2.96
N ALA A 47 -2.63 -26.93 -2.73
CA ALA A 47 -1.39 -27.66 -3.02
C ALA A 47 -1.19 -28.89 -2.13
N LEU A 48 -1.65 -28.83 -0.87
CA LEU A 48 -1.62 -29.94 0.09
C LEU A 48 -2.70 -30.99 -0.22
N GLU A 49 -3.91 -30.57 -0.54
CA GLU A 49 -5.04 -31.46 -0.87
C GLU A 49 -4.87 -32.19 -2.21
N ASN A 50 -4.07 -31.62 -3.11
CA ASN A 50 -3.73 -32.21 -4.40
C ASN A 50 -2.22 -32.40 -4.46
N PRO A 51 -1.61 -33.38 -3.76
CA PRO A 51 -0.16 -33.53 -3.70
C PRO A 51 0.44 -33.84 -5.09
N ALA A 52 1.75 -33.59 -5.24
CA ALA A 52 2.48 -34.01 -6.43
C ALA A 52 2.60 -35.54 -6.46
N GLY A 53 2.70 -36.11 -7.65
CA GLY A 53 3.03 -37.53 -7.82
C GLY A 53 4.45 -37.84 -7.31
N GLU A 54 4.75 -39.13 -7.11
CA GLU A 54 6.10 -39.56 -6.75
C GLU A 54 7.10 -39.14 -7.85
N GLY A 55 8.18 -38.47 -7.43
CA GLY A 55 9.19 -37.92 -8.35
C GLY A 55 8.76 -36.68 -9.14
N GLU A 56 7.54 -36.17 -8.94
CA GLU A 56 7.04 -34.99 -9.65
C GLU A 56 7.45 -33.69 -8.93
N TYR A 57 8.04 -32.75 -9.68
CA TYR A 57 8.31 -31.39 -9.21
C TYR A 57 7.34 -30.40 -9.85
N ARG A 58 6.35 -29.93 -9.09
CA ARG A 58 5.36 -28.95 -9.57
C ARG A 58 5.79 -27.53 -9.26
N VAL A 59 5.60 -26.66 -10.24
CA VAL A 59 5.78 -25.21 -10.11
C VAL A 59 4.46 -24.51 -10.38
N PHE A 60 4.06 -23.65 -9.44
CA PHE A 60 2.89 -22.79 -9.53
C PHE A 60 3.31 -21.32 -9.49
N ASN A 61 2.77 -20.53 -10.41
CA ASN A 61 2.84 -19.08 -10.34
C ASN A 61 1.66 -18.61 -9.48
N GLN A 62 1.93 -18.30 -8.22
CA GLN A 62 0.91 -17.99 -7.23
C GLN A 62 0.60 -16.49 -7.18
N PHE A 63 -0.32 -16.05 -8.02
CA PHE A 63 -0.94 -14.73 -7.99
C PHE A 63 -2.29 -14.77 -8.74
N THR A 64 -3.16 -13.79 -8.51
CA THR A 64 -4.50 -13.73 -9.13
C THR A 64 -4.63 -12.62 -10.18
N GLU A 65 -3.90 -11.52 -10.00
CA GLU A 65 -3.96 -10.35 -10.90
C GLU A 65 -2.56 -9.74 -11.08
N GLN A 66 -2.38 -8.97 -12.16
CA GLN A 66 -1.15 -8.24 -12.43
C GLN A 66 -1.41 -6.74 -12.38
N PHE A 67 -0.59 -6.02 -11.63
CA PHE A 67 -0.68 -4.57 -11.54
C PHE A 67 0.69 -3.92 -11.70
N SER A 68 0.70 -2.76 -12.36
CA SER A 68 1.82 -1.83 -12.25
C SER A 68 1.76 -1.08 -10.92
N VAL A 69 2.90 -0.61 -10.43
CA VAL A 69 2.96 0.23 -9.22
C VAL A 69 2.07 1.46 -9.37
N LYS A 70 2.09 2.11 -10.55
CA LYS A 70 1.24 3.27 -10.85
C LYS A 70 -0.24 2.93 -10.79
N THR A 71 -0.66 1.82 -11.38
CA THR A 71 -2.06 1.36 -11.35
C THR A 71 -2.55 1.12 -9.92
N LEU A 72 -1.71 0.58 -9.03
CA LEU A 72 -2.06 0.42 -7.62
C LEU A 72 -2.21 1.77 -6.91
N ALA A 73 -1.31 2.72 -7.19
CA ALA A 73 -1.41 4.07 -6.61
C ALA A 73 -2.70 4.79 -7.05
N GLU A 74 -3.07 4.64 -8.33
CA GLU A 74 -4.33 5.16 -8.87
C GLU A 74 -5.54 4.52 -8.21
N LYS A 75 -5.59 3.18 -8.10
CA LYS A 75 -6.67 2.47 -7.38
C LYS A 75 -6.84 2.95 -5.95
N VAL A 76 -5.74 3.13 -5.20
CA VAL A 76 -5.80 3.63 -3.82
C VAL A 76 -6.28 5.10 -3.76
N ARG A 77 -5.79 5.95 -4.67
CA ARG A 77 -6.26 7.33 -4.79
C ARG A 77 -7.76 7.39 -5.09
N ASP A 78 -8.23 6.58 -6.03
CA ASP A 78 -9.60 6.58 -6.51
C ASP A 78 -10.55 6.06 -5.42
N ALA A 79 -10.16 5.00 -4.68
CA ALA A 79 -10.88 4.54 -3.50
C ALA A 79 -11.04 5.65 -2.45
N ARG A 80 -10.00 6.47 -2.20
CA ARG A 80 -10.12 7.61 -1.28
C ARG A 80 -10.94 8.77 -1.83
N ALA A 81 -10.84 9.03 -3.14
CA ALA A 81 -11.62 10.05 -3.81
C ALA A 81 -13.14 9.77 -3.74
N ALA A 82 -13.55 8.49 -3.73
CA ALA A 82 -14.94 8.09 -3.52
C ALA A 82 -15.52 8.56 -2.17
N HIS A 83 -14.66 8.81 -1.17
CA HIS A 83 -15.01 9.36 0.15
C HIS A 83 -14.67 10.85 0.31
N GLY A 84 -14.37 11.56 -0.78
CA GLY A 84 -14.02 12.97 -0.77
C GLY A 84 -12.63 13.28 -0.20
N LEU A 85 -11.76 12.27 -0.07
CA LEU A 85 -10.41 12.42 0.47
C LEU A 85 -9.39 12.55 -0.66
N THR A 86 -8.69 13.69 -0.71
CA THR A 86 -7.61 13.90 -1.68
C THR A 86 -6.38 13.07 -1.33
N THR A 87 -5.79 12.41 -2.33
CA THR A 87 -4.57 11.62 -2.19
C THR A 87 -3.59 11.98 -3.29
N ASN A 88 -2.40 12.45 -2.90
CA ASN A 88 -1.34 12.82 -3.84
C ASN A 88 -0.47 11.60 -4.15
N ILE A 89 0.00 11.51 -5.39
CA ILE A 89 0.99 10.52 -5.82
C ILE A 89 2.28 11.26 -6.11
N VAL A 90 3.39 10.83 -5.52
CA VAL A 90 4.72 11.40 -5.75
C VAL A 90 5.69 10.34 -6.24
N HIS A 91 6.58 10.75 -7.12
CA HIS A 91 7.63 9.89 -7.67
C HIS A 91 8.94 10.16 -6.93
N LEU A 92 9.54 9.11 -6.39
CA LEU A 92 10.85 9.15 -5.74
C LEU A 92 11.92 8.54 -6.67
N PRO A 93 13.20 8.96 -6.55
CA PRO A 93 14.30 8.24 -7.15
C PRO A 93 14.25 6.76 -6.78
N ASN A 94 14.41 5.87 -7.75
CA ASN A 94 14.27 4.44 -7.50
C ASN A 94 15.49 3.89 -6.75
N PRO A 95 15.33 3.45 -5.48
CA PRO A 95 16.43 2.90 -4.70
C PRO A 95 16.88 1.53 -5.22
N ARG A 96 16.08 0.89 -6.09
CA ARG A 96 16.36 -0.44 -6.64
C ARG A 96 16.98 -0.33 -8.04
N VAL A 97 17.63 -1.41 -8.46
CA VAL A 97 18.07 -1.60 -9.84
C VAL A 97 17.08 -2.56 -10.51
N GLU A 98 16.06 -2.01 -11.15
CA GLU A 98 15.04 -2.78 -11.86
C GLU A 98 14.50 -2.02 -13.09
N ARG A 99 13.85 -2.73 -14.01
CA ARG A 99 13.18 -2.09 -15.15
C ARG A 99 11.91 -1.39 -14.68
N GLU A 100 11.82 -0.10 -14.93
CA GLU A 100 10.65 0.71 -14.56
C GLU A 100 9.53 0.66 -15.60
N GLU A 101 9.83 0.11 -16.77
CA GLU A 101 8.89 -0.21 -17.85
C GLU A 101 9.36 -1.53 -18.47
N HIS A 102 8.48 -2.53 -18.55
CA HIS A 102 8.79 -3.81 -19.16
C HIS A 102 7.51 -4.54 -19.57
N TYR A 103 7.61 -5.39 -20.58
CA TYR A 103 6.56 -6.37 -20.87
C TYR A 103 6.41 -7.33 -19.69
N TYR A 104 5.16 -7.65 -19.34
CA TYR A 104 4.84 -8.61 -18.29
C TYR A 104 3.52 -9.30 -18.63
N ASN A 105 3.55 -10.63 -18.78
CA ASN A 105 2.39 -11.46 -19.07
C ASN A 105 2.64 -12.88 -18.51
N ALA A 106 2.69 -13.00 -17.19
CA ALA A 106 2.95 -14.26 -16.52
C ALA A 106 1.67 -15.14 -16.50
N LYS A 107 1.82 -16.44 -16.80
CA LYS A 107 0.71 -17.41 -16.74
C LYS A 107 0.49 -17.90 -15.30
N HIS A 108 -0.75 -18.00 -14.81
CA HIS A 108 -1.09 -18.45 -13.44
C HIS A 108 -2.18 -19.54 -13.38
N GLN A 109 -2.39 -20.30 -14.46
CA GLN A 109 -3.59 -21.14 -14.62
C GLN A 109 -3.68 -22.33 -13.65
N LYS A 110 -2.55 -22.94 -13.27
CA LYS A 110 -2.54 -24.23 -12.55
C LYS A 110 -3.31 -24.24 -11.23
N LEU A 111 -3.29 -23.15 -10.46
CA LEU A 111 -4.03 -23.07 -9.19
C LEU A 111 -5.54 -22.89 -9.42
N LEU A 112 -5.93 -22.20 -10.50
CA LEU A 112 -7.32 -22.09 -10.93
C LEU A 112 -7.85 -23.46 -11.37
N ASP A 113 -7.03 -24.25 -12.08
CA ASP A 113 -7.38 -25.61 -12.50
C ASP A 113 -7.59 -26.55 -11.30
N LEU A 114 -6.90 -26.31 -10.19
CA LEU A 114 -7.10 -27.01 -8.92
C LEU A 114 -8.32 -26.51 -8.13
N GLY A 115 -9.06 -25.53 -8.63
CA GLY A 115 -10.29 -25.02 -8.03
C GLY A 115 -10.14 -23.76 -7.18
N LEU A 116 -9.04 -23.01 -7.28
CA LEU A 116 -8.91 -21.71 -6.62
C LEU A 116 -10.07 -20.78 -7.04
N GLN A 117 -10.77 -20.24 -6.04
CA GLN A 117 -11.77 -19.18 -6.21
C GLN A 117 -11.13 -17.87 -5.75
N PRO A 118 -10.62 -17.03 -6.68
CA PRO A 118 -9.80 -15.87 -6.33
C PRO A 118 -10.63 -14.74 -5.72
N HIS A 119 -10.01 -14.04 -4.77
CA HIS A 119 -10.49 -12.76 -4.26
C HIS A 119 -9.79 -11.63 -5.00
N TYR A 120 -10.40 -11.15 -6.07
CA TYR A 120 -9.88 -10.03 -6.86
C TYR A 120 -9.87 -8.72 -6.07
N LEU A 121 -8.93 -7.84 -6.42
CA LEU A 121 -8.76 -6.53 -5.82
C LEU A 121 -9.92 -5.59 -6.22
N GLY A 122 -10.93 -5.53 -5.36
CA GLY A 122 -12.02 -4.56 -5.44
C GLY A 122 -11.77 -3.30 -4.62
N ASP A 123 -12.47 -2.22 -4.94
CA ASP A 123 -12.37 -0.95 -4.22
C ASP A 123 -12.76 -1.09 -2.74
N THR A 124 -13.79 -1.89 -2.46
CA THR A 124 -14.23 -2.19 -1.08
C THR A 124 -13.17 -2.88 -0.23
N LEU A 125 -12.29 -3.68 -0.84
CA LEU A 125 -11.17 -4.30 -0.13
C LEU A 125 -10.11 -3.25 0.24
N ILE A 126 -9.80 -2.33 -0.68
CA ILE A 126 -8.86 -1.23 -0.43
C ILE A 126 -9.38 -0.34 0.70
N GLU A 127 -10.65 0.05 0.63
CA GLU A 127 -11.33 0.84 1.66
C GLU A 127 -11.27 0.15 3.03
N SER A 128 -11.64 -1.12 3.10
CA SER A 128 -11.59 -1.91 4.34
C SER A 128 -10.20 -1.94 4.97
N VAL A 129 -9.14 -2.08 4.15
CA VAL A 129 -7.76 -2.04 4.63
C VAL A 129 -7.39 -0.64 5.15
N ILE A 130 -7.77 0.42 4.43
CA ILE A 130 -7.52 1.81 4.87
C ILE A 130 -8.21 2.07 6.22
N ASP A 131 -9.48 1.70 6.37
CA ASP A 131 -10.25 1.85 7.61
C ASP A 131 -9.63 1.11 8.80
N ILE A 132 -9.06 -0.08 8.56
CA ILE A 132 -8.29 -0.80 9.58
C ILE A 132 -7.04 0.00 9.97
N VAL A 133 -6.32 0.57 9.02
CA VAL A 133 -5.11 1.33 9.31
C VAL A 133 -5.44 2.64 10.05
N GLU A 134 -6.49 3.37 9.65
CA GLU A 134 -6.88 4.63 10.30
C GLU A 134 -7.14 4.43 11.81
N ARG A 135 -7.79 3.33 12.19
CA ARG A 135 -8.00 2.94 13.60
C ARG A 135 -6.71 2.69 14.38
N HIS A 136 -5.61 2.43 13.70
CA HIS A 136 -4.30 2.16 14.28
C HIS A 136 -3.23 3.16 13.85
N ALA A 137 -3.62 4.31 13.27
CA ALA A 137 -2.72 5.31 12.71
C ALA A 137 -1.66 5.81 13.71
N SER A 138 -2.04 5.94 14.99
CA SER A 138 -1.14 6.37 16.07
C SER A 138 0.05 5.44 16.32
N ARG A 139 0.01 4.21 15.80
CA ARG A 139 1.08 3.20 15.94
C ARG A 139 2.07 3.24 14.78
N VAL A 140 1.82 4.03 13.75
CA VAL A 140 2.70 4.12 12.59
C VAL A 140 3.83 5.11 12.93
N ASP A 141 5.08 4.68 12.71
CA ASP A 141 6.23 5.59 12.73
C ASP A 141 6.33 6.29 11.36
N PRO A 142 6.12 7.62 11.28
CA PRO A 142 6.18 8.33 10.00
C PRO A 142 7.57 8.28 9.35
N VAL A 143 8.64 8.20 10.16
CA VAL A 143 10.02 8.21 9.66
C VAL A 143 10.31 6.96 8.85
N GLU A 144 9.81 5.81 9.32
CA GLU A 144 9.95 4.52 8.63
C GLU A 144 9.13 4.44 7.34
N LEU A 145 8.07 5.24 7.22
CA LEU A 145 7.13 5.20 6.10
C LEU A 145 7.54 6.10 4.91
N GLU A 146 8.25 7.20 5.18
CA GLU A 146 8.46 8.28 4.20
C GLU A 146 9.48 7.93 3.10
N GLN A 147 10.62 7.31 3.45
CA GLN A 147 11.76 7.20 2.54
C GLN A 147 12.41 5.81 2.57
N PRO A 148 12.71 5.21 1.41
CA PRO A 148 13.59 4.04 1.38
C PRO A 148 14.99 4.43 1.85
N ASN A 149 15.55 3.69 2.81
CA ASN A 149 16.86 3.95 3.43
C ASN A 149 17.99 3.03 2.93
N VAL A 150 17.68 2.13 1.98
CA VAL A 150 18.62 1.20 1.34
C VAL A 150 18.61 1.42 -0.16
N ASP A 151 19.76 1.80 -0.73
CA ASP A 151 19.97 1.88 -2.18
C ASP A 151 20.76 0.66 -2.64
N TRP A 152 20.29 -0.05 -3.67
CA TRP A 152 20.94 -1.28 -4.17
C TRP A 152 22.34 -1.05 -4.75
N ARG A 153 22.66 0.18 -5.16
CA ARG A 153 23.95 0.55 -5.74
C ARG A 153 24.98 0.89 -4.66
N HIS A 154 24.53 1.32 -3.48
CA HIS A 154 25.40 1.89 -2.44
C HIS A 154 25.24 1.21 -1.06
N GLY A 155 24.26 0.31 -0.89
CA GLY A 155 23.91 -0.31 0.38
C GLY A 155 22.99 0.55 1.27
N GLY A 156 22.82 0.13 2.52
CA GLY A 156 22.12 0.91 3.54
C GLY A 156 22.92 2.17 3.89
N SER A 157 22.26 3.33 3.96
CA SER A 157 22.92 4.56 4.38
C SER A 157 23.19 4.56 5.90
N ALA A 158 24.40 4.92 6.33
CA ALA A 158 24.74 5.12 7.75
C ALA A 158 24.01 6.33 8.39
N ASN A 159 23.21 7.06 7.61
CA ASN A 159 22.52 8.29 8.00
C ASN A 159 21.05 8.06 8.38
N TRP A 160 20.70 6.86 8.88
CA TRP A 160 19.47 6.67 9.64
C TRP A 160 19.54 7.53 10.92
N ARG A 161 19.18 8.81 10.80
CA ARG A 161 18.91 9.69 11.92
C ARG A 161 17.41 9.87 11.96
N ARG A 162 16.76 9.47 13.05
CA ARG A 162 15.42 9.94 13.39
C ARG A 162 15.45 11.46 13.32
N ARG A 163 14.98 12.06 12.23
CA ARG A 163 14.65 13.48 12.25
C ARG A 163 13.43 13.59 13.16
N PRO A 164 13.43 14.45 14.19
CA PRO A 164 12.21 14.68 14.95
C PRO A 164 11.13 15.14 13.97
N VAL A 165 10.02 14.41 13.96
CA VAL A 165 8.84 14.78 13.19
C VAL A 165 8.42 16.16 13.69
N VAL A 166 8.56 17.19 12.85
CA VAL A 166 7.88 18.46 13.09
C VAL A 166 6.41 18.18 12.82
N VAL A 167 5.69 17.76 13.85
CA VAL A 167 4.25 17.80 13.83
C VAL A 167 3.91 19.27 13.66
N SER A 168 3.44 19.64 12.46
CA SER A 168 2.83 20.94 12.25
C SER A 168 1.69 21.04 13.26
N SER A 169 1.92 21.79 14.34
CA SER A 169 0.87 22.19 15.24
C SER A 169 -0.11 22.97 14.37
N LYS A 170 -1.25 22.37 14.03
CA LYS A 170 -2.40 23.17 13.63
C LYS A 170 -2.61 24.17 14.76
N THR A 171 -2.28 25.43 14.48
CA THR A 171 -2.65 26.54 15.35
C THR A 171 -4.14 26.38 15.62
N PRO A 172 -4.60 26.36 16.89
CA PRO A 172 -6.03 26.39 17.14
C PRO A 172 -6.58 27.62 16.43
N SER A 173 -7.62 27.42 15.63
CA SER A 173 -8.35 28.53 15.03
C SER A 173 -8.68 29.53 16.15
N PRO A 174 -8.41 30.83 15.98
CA PRO A 174 -8.62 31.78 17.07
C PRO A 174 -10.09 31.73 17.48
N ALA A 175 -10.33 31.46 18.76
CA ALA A 175 -11.66 31.53 19.33
C ALA A 175 -12.25 32.92 19.02
N LEU A 176 -13.47 32.93 18.48
CA LEU A 176 -14.22 34.15 18.23
C LEU A 176 -14.18 35.06 19.47
N PRO A 177 -13.90 36.36 19.31
CA PRO A 177 -13.80 37.28 20.43
C PRO A 177 -15.11 37.34 21.22
N GLU A 178 -14.97 37.45 22.54
CA GLU A 178 -16.01 37.30 23.58
C GLU A 178 -17.22 38.25 23.47
N LYS A 179 -17.27 39.12 22.45
CA LYS A 179 -18.39 40.04 22.20
C LYS A 179 -19.56 39.44 21.42
N GLU A 180 -19.41 38.29 20.77
CA GLU A 180 -20.52 37.67 20.02
C GLU A 180 -21.29 36.58 20.79
N ARG A 181 -20.82 36.18 21.99
CA ARG A 181 -21.56 35.22 22.83
C ARG A 181 -22.75 35.82 23.59
N ARG A 182 -22.91 37.15 23.62
CA ARG A 182 -24.01 37.82 24.36
C ARG A 182 -25.25 38.17 23.55
N VAL A 183 -25.30 37.88 22.25
CA VAL A 183 -26.49 38.16 21.42
C VAL A 183 -27.39 36.93 21.25
N ALA A 184 -26.89 35.71 21.51
CA ALA A 184 -27.65 34.47 21.32
C ALA A 184 -28.44 33.98 22.56
N GLN A 185 -28.55 34.76 23.62
CA GLN A 185 -29.32 34.41 24.83
C GLN A 185 -30.45 35.38 25.21
N THR A 186 -30.81 36.32 24.32
CA THR A 186 -32.04 37.12 24.53
C THR A 186 -32.77 37.34 23.21
N ARG A 187 -33.54 36.33 22.77
CA ARG A 187 -34.85 36.44 22.11
C ARG A 187 -35.39 35.04 21.82
#